data_AF-A0A929NNN4-F1
#
_entry.id   AF-A0A929NNN4-F1
#
_cell.length_a   1.000
_cell.length_b   1.000
_cell.length_c   1.000
_cell.angle_alpha   90.00
_cell.angle_beta   90.00
_cell.angle_gamma   90.00
#
_symmetry.space_group_name_H-M   'P 1'
#
loop_
_entity.id
_entity.type
_entity.pdbx_description
1 polymer ?
#
loop_
_entity_poly.entity_id
_entity_poly.type
_entity_poly.pdbx_seq_one_letter_code
_entity_poly.pdbx_strand_id
1 'polypeptide(L)'
;RDPSGTVNTIPFSDVTTVINYTREFAFAVLEIGVAYKEDVDRVTQVIEEVGQELRQDPDQQVHILDDLQVQGLDRFDDSAVIIKARIKTAPGMQWAIRRAFNRLMKRRFDAEGIEIPFPQQTIWFAEEPGDEAMRLKGKEAPERRSNTTDAPTEGDVEGEGET
;
A
#
# COMPACT_ATOMS: atom_id res chain seq x y z
N ARG A 1 -36.93 1.51 6.92
CA ARG A 1 -36.23 2.39 5.95
C ARG A 1 -34.75 2.07 6.03
N ASP A 2 -34.04 2.07 4.91
CA ASP A 2 -32.59 1.93 4.91
C ASP A 2 -31.90 3.27 5.35
N PRO A 3 -30.57 3.29 5.54
CA PRO A 3 -29.83 4.52 5.88
C PRO A 3 -29.96 5.63 4.83
N SER A 4 -30.36 5.31 3.60
CA SER A 4 -30.61 6.24 2.50
C SER A 4 -32.05 6.76 2.46
N GLY A 5 -32.92 6.29 3.37
CA GLY A 5 -34.32 6.69 3.50
C GLY A 5 -35.32 5.87 2.70
N THR A 6 -34.88 4.85 1.95
CA THR A 6 -35.73 3.98 1.12
C THR A 6 -36.61 3.10 1.99
N VAL A 7 -37.89 2.94 1.62
CA VAL A 7 -38.83 2.04 2.32
C VAL A 7 -38.81 0.68 1.63
N ASN A 8 -38.35 -0.34 2.36
CA ASN A 8 -38.44 -1.74 1.93
C ASN A 8 -39.61 -2.41 2.65
N THR A 9 -40.52 -3.02 1.90
CA THR A 9 -41.65 -3.82 2.42
C THR A 9 -41.41 -5.27 2.03
N ILE A 10 -41.29 -6.15 3.02
CA ILE A 10 -40.98 -7.57 2.82
C ILE A 10 -42.13 -8.39 3.43
N PRO A 11 -42.82 -9.26 2.66
CA PRO A 11 -43.85 -10.14 3.19
C PRO A 11 -43.27 -11.15 4.19
N PHE A 12 -44.03 -11.50 5.24
CA PHE A 12 -43.58 -12.49 6.23
C PHE A 12 -43.35 -13.89 5.64
N SER A 13 -44.05 -14.24 4.54
CA SER A 13 -43.86 -15.51 3.83
C SER A 13 -42.46 -15.69 3.24
N ASP A 14 -41.78 -14.59 2.96
CA ASP A 14 -40.51 -14.57 2.24
C ASP A 14 -39.32 -14.47 3.21
N VAL A 15 -39.60 -14.29 4.52
CA VAL A 15 -38.58 -14.19 5.56
C VAL A 15 -38.24 -15.59 6.08
N THR A 16 -37.12 -16.14 5.63
CA THR A 16 -36.64 -17.46 6.06
C THR A 16 -35.76 -17.39 7.32
N THR A 17 -35.01 -16.30 7.51
CA THR A 17 -34.08 -16.11 8.63
C THR A 17 -34.11 -14.68 9.14
N VAL A 18 -34.09 -14.51 10.47
CA VAL A 18 -34.02 -13.19 11.13
C VAL A 18 -32.71 -13.10 11.92
N ILE A 19 -31.87 -12.14 11.56
CA ILE A 19 -30.64 -11.81 12.28
C ILE A 19 -30.84 -10.49 13.03
N ASN A 20 -30.75 -10.52 14.35
CA ASN A 20 -30.85 -9.33 15.19
C ASN A 20 -29.47 -8.92 15.69
N TYR A 21 -28.96 -7.81 15.18
CA TYR A 21 -27.63 -7.27 15.49
C TYR A 21 -27.57 -6.49 16.81
N THR A 22 -28.69 -6.33 17.52
CA THR A 22 -28.83 -5.41 18.65
C THR A 22 -29.54 -6.04 19.86
N ARG A 23 -29.76 -7.36 19.85
CA ARG A 23 -30.35 -8.04 21.01
C ARG A 23 -29.31 -8.10 22.13
N GLU A 24 -29.63 -7.47 23.26
CA GLU A 24 -28.82 -7.35 24.49
C GLU A 24 -27.59 -6.44 24.39
N PHE A 25 -26.76 -6.60 23.36
CA PHE A 25 -25.60 -5.76 23.11
C PHE A 25 -25.24 -5.74 21.62
N ALA A 26 -24.34 -4.85 21.24
CA ALA A 26 -23.70 -4.86 19.93
C ALA A 26 -22.18 -4.85 20.08
N PHE A 27 -21.46 -5.33 19.07
CA PHE A 27 -20.01 -5.15 19.00
C PHE A 27 -19.68 -4.04 18.00
N ALA A 28 -18.91 -3.06 18.46
CA ALA A 28 -18.19 -2.15 17.57
C ALA A 28 -16.92 -2.87 17.10
N VAL A 29 -16.95 -3.44 15.91
CA VAL A 29 -15.79 -4.10 15.29
C VAL A 29 -14.91 -3.03 14.63
N LEU A 30 -13.62 -3.08 14.95
CA LEU A 30 -12.60 -2.13 14.56
C LEU A 30 -11.56 -2.88 13.73
N GLU A 31 -11.37 -2.42 12.50
CA GLU A 31 -10.32 -2.92 11.61
C GLU A 31 -9.34 -1.77 11.40
N ILE A 32 -8.14 -1.91 11.95
CA ILE A 32 -7.09 -0.89 11.97
C ILE A 32 -6.01 -1.30 10.99
N GLY A 33 -5.84 -0.53 9.93
CA GLY A 33 -4.75 -0.72 8.97
C GLY A 33 -3.51 0.07 9.37
N VAL A 34 -2.37 -0.60 9.44
CA VAL A 34 -1.04 0.01 9.64
C VAL A 34 -0.08 -0.38 8.53
N ALA A 35 0.91 0.48 8.24
CA ALA A 35 1.93 0.18 7.25
C ALA A 35 2.79 -1.04 7.68
N TYR A 36 3.27 -1.80 6.70
CA TYR A 36 4.09 -3.01 6.94
C TYR A 36 5.39 -2.80 7.72
N LYS A 37 5.89 -1.55 7.76
CA LYS A 37 7.11 -1.19 8.47
C LYS A 37 6.90 -0.97 9.97
N GLU A 38 5.65 -0.84 10.41
CA GLU A 38 5.32 -0.57 11.81
C GLU A 38 5.37 -1.85 12.65
N ASP A 39 5.71 -1.68 13.92
CA ASP A 39 5.72 -2.77 14.91
C ASP A 39 4.29 -3.05 15.41
N VAL A 40 3.81 -4.27 15.19
CA VAL A 40 2.44 -4.69 15.53
C VAL A 40 2.19 -4.68 17.04
N ASP A 41 3.18 -5.01 17.86
CA ASP A 41 3.05 -5.05 19.32
C ASP A 41 2.98 -3.61 19.87
N ARG A 42 3.82 -2.71 19.34
CA ARG A 42 3.74 -1.26 19.67
C ARG A 42 2.38 -0.69 19.29
N VAL A 43 1.89 -0.98 18.08
CA VAL A 43 0.59 -0.49 17.61
C VAL A 43 -0.55 -1.05 18.46
N THR A 44 -0.46 -2.32 18.87
CA THR A 44 -1.46 -2.95 19.74
C THR A 44 -1.56 -2.23 21.08
N GLN A 45 -0.42 -1.89 21.69
CA GLN A 45 -0.40 -1.12 22.94
C GLN A 45 -1.06 0.26 22.77
N VAL A 46 -0.75 0.96 21.67
CA VAL A 46 -1.37 2.26 21.37
C VAL A 46 -2.89 2.13 21.17
N ILE A 47 -3.34 1.05 20.51
CA ILE A 47 -4.77 0.75 20.33
C ILE A 47 -5.46 0.56 21.68
N GLU A 48 -4.84 -0.17 22.61
CA GLU A 48 -5.35 -0.37 23.98
C GLU A 48 -5.46 0.94 24.75
N GLU A 49 -4.44 1.79 24.70
CA GLU A 49 -4.46 3.12 25.33
C GLU A 49 -5.60 4.00 24.77
N VAL A 50 -5.81 3.98 23.46
CA VAL A 50 -6.92 4.73 22.83
C VAL A 50 -8.27 4.16 23.28
N GLY A 51 -8.39 2.84 23.47
CA GLY A 51 -9.58 2.21 24.04
C GLY A 51 -9.87 2.69 25.46
N GLN A 52 -8.84 2.80 26.29
CA GLN A 52 -8.95 3.33 27.65
C GLN A 52 -9.34 4.81 27.67
N GLU A 53 -8.72 5.63 26.80
CA GLU A 53 -9.06 7.05 26.64
C GLU A 53 -10.53 7.22 26.20
N LEU A 54 -10.98 6.42 25.24
CA LEU A 54 -12.38 6.45 24.79
C LEU A 54 -13.34 6.11 25.93
N ARG A 55 -12.96 5.19 26.82
CA ARG A 55 -13.77 4.82 27.99
C ARG A 55 -13.82 5.92 29.05
N GLN A 56 -12.87 6.84 29.07
CA GLN A 56 -12.87 7.99 29.98
C GLN A 56 -13.72 9.16 29.47
N ASP A 57 -14.10 9.16 28.18
CA ASP A 57 -14.98 10.19 27.61
C ASP A 57 -16.40 10.06 28.21
N PRO A 58 -16.90 11.09 28.93
CA PRO A 58 -18.20 11.03 29.60
C PRO A 58 -19.38 10.75 28.65
N ASP A 59 -19.28 11.17 27.40
CA ASP A 59 -20.33 10.99 26.40
C ASP A 59 -20.33 9.56 25.82
N GLN A 60 -19.17 8.90 25.82
CA GLN A 60 -19.01 7.57 25.22
C GLN A 60 -19.11 6.44 26.27
N GLN A 61 -18.63 6.68 27.50
CA GLN A 61 -18.59 5.67 28.57
C GLN A 61 -19.96 5.06 28.85
N VAL A 62 -21.04 5.84 28.75
CA VAL A 62 -22.42 5.41 29.00
C VAL A 62 -22.90 4.35 28.01
N HIS A 63 -22.23 4.25 26.86
CA HIS A 63 -22.56 3.31 25.80
C HIS A 63 -21.56 2.16 25.66
N ILE A 64 -20.49 2.14 26.47
CA ILE A 64 -19.46 1.11 26.48
C ILE A 64 -19.75 0.14 27.64
N LEU A 65 -20.00 -1.13 27.32
CA LEU A 65 -20.36 -2.15 28.29
C LEU A 65 -19.16 -2.96 28.79
N ASP A 66 -18.10 -3.02 27.99
CA ASP A 66 -16.89 -3.79 28.28
C ASP A 66 -15.66 -3.10 27.66
N ASP A 67 -14.47 -3.45 28.15
CA ASP A 67 -13.22 -2.89 27.66
C ASP A 67 -12.95 -3.27 26.19
N LEU A 68 -12.03 -2.52 25.57
CA LEU A 68 -11.52 -2.86 24.26
C LEU A 68 -10.81 -4.22 24.33
N GLN A 69 -11.24 -5.15 23.49
CA GLN A 69 -10.57 -6.42 23.30
C GLN A 69 -9.84 -6.41 21.96
N VAL A 70 -8.51 -6.39 22.00
CA VAL A 70 -7.67 -6.56 20.81
C VAL A 70 -7.57 -8.06 20.51
N GLN A 71 -7.91 -8.44 19.28
CA GLN A 71 -7.81 -9.82 18.82
C GLN A 71 -6.44 -10.12 18.19
N GLY A 72 -5.69 -9.07 17.85
CA GLY A 72 -4.37 -9.14 17.22
C GLY A 72 -4.42 -8.90 15.72
N LEU A 73 -3.38 -9.36 15.02
CA LEU A 73 -3.29 -9.32 13.55
C LEU A 73 -4.32 -10.29 12.94
N ASP A 74 -5.26 -9.74 12.17
CA ASP A 74 -6.35 -10.51 11.52
C ASP A 74 -5.95 -10.96 10.11
N ARG A 75 -5.43 -10.03 9.30
CA ARG A 75 -5.05 -10.29 7.90
C ARG A 75 -4.03 -9.30 7.36
N PHE A 76 -3.43 -9.70 6.24
CA PHE A 76 -2.56 -8.88 5.40
C PHE A 76 -3.37 -8.36 4.21
N ASP A 77 -3.19 -7.08 3.86
CA ASP A 77 -3.79 -6.39 2.73
C ASP A 77 -2.68 -5.83 1.81
N ASP A 78 -3.02 -5.31 0.63
CA ASP A 78 -2.06 -4.96 -0.43
C ASP A 78 -0.96 -3.98 0.00
N SER A 79 -1.26 -3.08 0.95
CA SER A 79 -0.29 -2.12 1.50
C SER A 79 -0.45 -1.92 3.00
N ALA A 80 -1.20 -2.80 3.68
CA ALA A 80 -1.51 -2.67 5.09
C ALA A 80 -1.52 -4.02 5.82
N VAL A 81 -1.16 -3.97 7.10
CA VAL A 81 -1.46 -5.03 8.07
C VAL A 81 -2.72 -4.62 8.82
N ILE A 82 -3.71 -5.52 8.87
CA ILE A 82 -4.99 -5.26 9.54
C ILE A 82 -4.98 -5.88 10.93
N ILE A 83 -5.05 -5.03 11.95
CA ILE A 83 -5.24 -5.40 13.34
C ILE A 83 -6.73 -5.27 13.67
N LYS A 84 -7.27 -6.28 14.35
CA LYS A 84 -8.69 -6.34 14.67
C LYS A 84 -8.92 -6.21 16.16
N ALA A 85 -9.89 -5.37 16.50
CA ALA A 85 -10.32 -5.18 17.87
C ALA A 85 -11.84 -5.03 17.92
N ARG A 86 -12.42 -5.23 19.11
CA ARG A 86 -13.85 -5.03 19.31
C ARG A 86 -14.14 -4.42 20.68
N ILE A 87 -15.19 -3.61 20.73
CA ILE A 87 -15.74 -3.05 21.97
C ILE A 87 -17.18 -3.52 22.09
N LYS A 88 -17.57 -4.00 23.28
CA LYS A 88 -18.97 -4.32 23.57
C LYS A 88 -19.72 -3.03 23.91
N THR A 89 -20.78 -2.74 23.17
CA THR A 89 -21.53 -1.48 23.28
C THR A 89 -23.01 -1.72 23.53
N ALA A 90 -23.68 -0.66 23.97
CA ALA A 90 -25.14 -0.62 23.98
C ALA A 90 -25.70 -0.88 22.56
N PRO A 91 -26.87 -1.53 22.44
CA PRO A 91 -27.58 -1.74 21.18
C PRO A 91 -27.70 -0.45 20.34
N GLY A 92 -27.27 -0.50 19.08
CA GLY A 92 -27.37 0.62 18.13
C GLY A 92 -26.24 1.66 18.24
N MET A 93 -25.42 1.60 19.29
CA MET A 93 -24.32 2.56 19.51
C MET A 93 -23.01 2.16 18.84
N GLN A 94 -22.92 0.95 18.27
CA GLN A 94 -21.68 0.41 17.70
C GLN A 94 -21.05 1.33 16.63
N TRP A 95 -21.85 2.03 15.84
CA TRP A 95 -21.35 2.97 14.83
C TRP A 95 -20.94 4.33 15.40
N ALA A 96 -21.57 4.77 16.50
CA ALA A 96 -21.18 6.00 17.19
C ALA A 96 -19.82 5.79 17.89
N ILE A 97 -19.70 4.71 18.66
CA ILE A 97 -18.46 4.31 19.33
C ILE A 97 -17.33 4.08 18.32
N ARG A 98 -17.58 3.35 17.21
CA ARG A 98 -16.58 3.15 16.15
C ARG A 98 -16.07 4.48 15.57
N ARG A 99 -16.95 5.46 15.35
CA ARG A 99 -16.55 6.78 14.83
C ARG A 99 -15.76 7.59 15.85
N ALA A 100 -16.16 7.56 17.12
CA ALA A 100 -15.43 8.22 18.19
C ALA A 100 -14.02 7.63 18.35
N PHE A 101 -13.91 6.30 18.33
CA PHE A 101 -12.65 5.58 18.36
C PHE A 101 -11.75 5.95 17.18
N ASN A 102 -12.26 5.94 15.94
CA ASN A 102 -11.48 6.32 14.75
C ASN A 102 -10.97 7.76 14.84
N ARG A 103 -11.73 8.69 15.43
CA ARG A 103 -11.30 10.08 15.63
C ARG A 103 -10.13 10.17 16.61
N LEU A 104 -10.18 9.46 17.73
CA LEU A 104 -9.12 9.42 18.72
C LEU A 104 -7.87 8.74 18.18
N MET A 105 -8.04 7.58 17.53
CA MET A 105 -6.96 6.85 16.90
C MET A 105 -6.20 7.71 15.89
N LYS A 106 -6.90 8.45 15.02
CA LYS A 106 -6.23 9.36 14.07
C LYS A 106 -5.32 10.36 14.78
N ARG A 107 -5.81 10.99 15.86
CA ARG A 107 -5.02 11.94 16.65
C ARG A 107 -3.83 11.28 17.31
N ARG A 108 -4.01 10.08 17.85
CA ARG A 108 -2.94 9.33 18.51
C ARG A 108 -1.88 8.86 17.52
N PHE A 109 -2.28 8.35 16.36
CA PHE A 109 -1.34 7.92 15.31
C PHE A 109 -0.51 9.10 14.79
N ASP A 110 -1.14 10.27 14.62
CA ASP A 110 -0.41 11.49 14.25
C ASP A 110 0.60 11.92 15.32
N ALA A 111 0.28 11.75 16.61
CA ALA A 111 1.18 12.09 17.71
C ALA A 111 2.33 11.10 17.88
N GLU A 112 2.08 9.80 17.67
CA GLU A 112 3.05 8.70 17.80
C GLU A 112 3.90 8.49 16.54
N GLY A 113 3.58 9.19 15.45
CA GLY A 113 4.23 9.04 14.15
C GLY A 113 3.96 7.69 13.47
N ILE A 114 2.85 7.02 13.80
CA ILE A 114 2.46 5.74 13.19
C ILE A 114 1.91 6.02 11.79
N GLU A 115 2.54 5.42 10.78
CA GLU A 115 2.16 5.66 9.40
C GLU A 115 0.87 4.92 9.02
N ILE A 116 -0.13 5.69 8.59
CA ILE A 116 -1.35 5.16 7.98
C ILE A 116 -0.99 4.68 6.56
N PRO A 117 -1.35 3.44 6.20
CA PRO A 117 -0.95 2.85 4.94
C PRO A 117 -1.54 3.63 3.77
N PHE A 118 -0.66 3.95 2.81
CA PHE A 118 -1.05 4.41 1.49
C PHE A 118 -0.70 3.31 0.48
N PRO A 119 -1.42 3.22 -0.65
CA PRO A 119 -1.10 2.26 -1.69
C PRO A 119 0.33 2.47 -2.18
N GLN A 120 1.18 1.45 -2.06
CA GLN A 120 2.54 1.46 -2.59
C GLN A 120 2.59 0.63 -3.87
N GLN A 121 3.16 1.18 -4.93
CA GLN A 121 3.34 0.48 -6.21
C GLN A 121 4.79 0.57 -6.65
N THR A 122 5.40 -0.60 -6.88
CA THR A 122 6.71 -0.69 -7.54
C THR A 122 6.50 -0.90 -9.03
N ILE A 123 6.84 0.13 -9.83
CA ILE A 123 6.78 0.05 -11.29
C ILE A 123 8.15 -0.41 -11.79
N TRP A 124 8.18 -1.58 -12.42
CA TRP A 124 9.35 -2.08 -13.14
C TRP A 124 9.29 -1.59 -14.58
N PHE A 125 10.20 -0.72 -14.97
CA PHE A 125 10.40 -0.38 -16.38
C PHE A 125 11.31 -1.45 -16.98
N ALA A 126 10.76 -2.28 -17.88
CA ALA A 126 11.58 -3.18 -18.68
C ALA A 126 12.35 -2.33 -19.71
N GLU A 127 13.68 -2.39 -19.69
CA GLU A 127 14.46 -1.90 -20.82
C GLU A 127 14.16 -2.80 -22.03
N GLU A 128 13.66 -2.22 -23.12
CA GLU A 128 13.53 -2.96 -24.37
C GLU A 128 14.93 -3.39 -24.83
N PRO A 129 15.17 -4.68 -25.12
CA PRO A 129 16.42 -5.12 -25.72
C PRO A 129 16.42 -4.68 -27.20
N GLY A 130 16.75 -3.41 -27.45
CA GLY A 130 16.65 -2.81 -28.79
C GLY A 130 17.72 -1.79 -29.15
N ASP A 131 18.21 -0.99 -28.21
CA ASP A 131 19.02 0.19 -28.58
C ASP A 131 20.52 -0.12 -28.74
N GLU A 132 21.04 -1.18 -28.11
CA GLU A 132 22.45 -1.54 -28.20
C GLU A 132 22.80 -2.28 -29.51
N ALA A 133 21.84 -3.02 -30.07
CA ALA A 133 22.01 -3.74 -31.35
C ALA A 133 21.98 -2.82 -32.58
N MET A 134 21.38 -1.62 -32.48
CA MET A 134 21.34 -0.66 -33.58
C MET A 134 22.60 0.20 -33.67
N ARG A 135 23.32 0.43 -32.56
CA ARG A 135 24.60 1.16 -32.55
C ARG A 135 25.76 0.36 -33.16
N LEU A 136 25.72 -0.97 -33.06
CA LEU A 136 26.80 -1.83 -33.56
C LEU A 136 26.70 -2.16 -35.06
N LYS A 137 25.54 -1.96 -35.69
CA LYS A 137 25.36 -2.15 -37.15
C LYS A 137 25.80 -0.96 -38.02
N GLY A 138 26.20 0.16 -37.41
CA GLY A 138 26.61 1.38 -38.12
C GLY A 138 28.12 1.54 -38.38
N LYS A 139 28.97 0.58 -37.98
CA LYS A 139 30.44 0.72 -38.03
C LYS A 139 31.19 -0.22 -38.98
N GLU A 140 30.51 -0.97 -39.85
CA GLU A 140 31.18 -1.81 -40.84
C GLU A 140 30.61 -1.57 -42.24
N ALA A 141 31.14 -0.56 -42.93
CA ALA A 141 31.19 -0.53 -44.38
C ALA A 141 32.67 -0.68 -44.79
N PRO A 142 33.05 -1.68 -45.60
CA PRO A 142 34.45 -1.92 -45.94
C PRO A 142 34.95 -0.81 -46.86
N GLU A 143 36.09 -0.20 -46.51
CA GLU A 143 36.85 0.65 -47.42
C GLU A 143 37.18 -0.14 -48.69
N ARG A 144 36.64 0.31 -49.82
CA ARG A 144 37.07 -0.14 -51.14
C ARG A 144 38.51 0.33 -51.34
N ARG A 145 39.47 -0.59 -51.25
CA ARG A 145 40.84 -0.37 -51.72
C ARG A 145 40.82 -0.18 -53.23
N SER A 146 41.05 1.04 -53.69
CA SER A 146 41.45 1.32 -55.07
C SER A 146 42.92 0.94 -55.22
N ASN A 147 43.20 -0.16 -55.92
CA ASN A 147 44.53 -0.43 -56.44
C ASN A 147 44.83 0.56 -57.57
N THR A 148 45.66 1.56 -57.29
CA THR A 148 46.46 2.22 -58.32
C THR A 148 47.91 1.79 -58.13
N THR A 149 48.41 1.15 -59.17
CA THR A 149 49.78 0.76 -59.43
C THR A 149 50.79 1.85 -59.10
N ASP A 150 51.81 1.55 -58.30
CA ASP A 150 53.14 2.12 -58.47
C ASP A 150 54.20 1.08 -58.13
N ALA A 151 55.13 0.91 -59.07
CA ALA A 151 56.21 -0.06 -59.05
C ALA A 151 57.34 0.37 -58.08
N PRO A 152 58.14 -0.56 -57.55
CA PRO A 152 59.31 -0.18 -56.76
C PRO A 152 60.48 0.14 -57.70
N THR A 153 61.08 1.32 -57.57
CA THR A 153 62.43 1.58 -58.09
C THR A 153 63.38 1.69 -56.92
N GLU A 154 64.14 0.62 -56.71
CA GLU A 154 65.36 0.61 -55.89
C GLU A 154 66.45 1.45 -56.55
N GLY A 155 67.23 2.14 -55.72
CA GLY A 155 68.68 2.16 -55.86
C GLY A 155 69.31 3.30 -56.65
N ASP A 156 69.76 4.31 -55.91
CA ASP A 156 70.93 5.12 -56.28
C ASP A 156 72.16 4.24 -56.50
N VAL A 157 72.84 4.35 -57.65
CA VAL A 157 74.31 4.17 -57.76
C VAL A 157 74.87 5.03 -58.92
N GLU A 158 75.58 6.08 -58.52
CA GLU A 158 76.84 6.65 -59.06
C GLU A 158 77.09 6.80 -60.58
N GLY A 159 77.58 7.99 -60.96
CA GLY A 159 78.86 8.07 -61.66
C GLY A 159 78.89 8.82 -63.01
N GLU A 160 79.65 9.95 -63.01
CA GLU A 160 80.49 10.47 -64.11
C GLU A 160 79.76 11.04 -65.35
N GLY A 161 80.10 12.18 -65.96
CA GLY A 161 81.18 13.15 -65.81
C GLY A 161 81.00 14.22 -66.90
N GLU A 162 81.16 15.48 -66.51
CA GLU A 162 81.95 16.53 -67.18
C GLU A 162 82.00 16.57 -68.72
N THR A 163 81.42 17.62 -69.32
CA THR A 163 82.11 18.66 -70.13
C THR A 163 81.15 19.78 -70.53
#